data_AF-A0A1M7BWJ1-F1
#
_entry.id   AF-A0A1M7BWJ1-F1
#
_cell.length_a   1.000
_cell.length_b   1.000
_cell.length_c   1.000
_cell.angle_alpha   90.00
_cell.angle_beta   90.00
_cell.angle_gamma   90.00
#
_symmetry.space_group_name_H-M   'P 1'
#
loop_
_entity.id
_entity.type
_entity.pdbx_description
1 polymer ?
#
loop_
_entity_poly.entity_id
_entity_poly.type
_entity_poly.pdbx_seq_one_letter_code
_entity_poly.pdbx_strand_id
1 'polypeptide(L)'
;MIAVALAALLLPLVRQGRRSGRSRGVFALTLAIAFVVPLAASGLYLLVGTPAALNGVSAEATQPLTMQQALDELHAHLAQQPDDVQGWMLLAQTLSVQHDPAAARDAYDRVLKLDANNAEAMVGWAENDSMTRSDHMIEGRALDLLKRAVLLHPDSQRGLWLLGISDFQHGEYRDAAATWRLLQPQLEPGSDVARAVAEQIAVADARGGGAPAGAASTTTVAAPQGAALQVQVALAPALKDKLAAGDVLFVYARADKGPPMPLAVARLDAGQLPANVTLTDAMAMTPAMKLSSVTHVFVGARISHSGQPIAQSGDLEGDAGIVAVDSRTPVKISIDKVH
;
A
#
# COMPACT_ATOMS: atom_id res chain seq x y z
N MET A 1 32.65 -4.86 46.10
CA MET A 1 33.50 -4.45 44.95
C MET A 1 33.67 -2.93 44.84
N ILE A 2 32.59 -2.14 44.84
CA ILE A 2 32.65 -0.67 44.69
C ILE A 2 33.47 0.02 45.80
N ALA A 3 33.30 -0.37 47.07
CA ALA A 3 34.08 0.20 48.17
C ALA A 3 35.59 -0.08 48.07
N VAL A 4 35.97 -1.25 47.55
CA VAL A 4 37.38 -1.64 47.35
C VAL A 4 37.97 -0.88 46.16
N ALA A 5 37.20 -0.69 45.09
CA ALA A 5 37.60 0.13 43.93
C ALA A 5 37.77 1.61 44.31
N LEU A 6 36.85 2.17 45.10
CA LEU A 6 36.95 3.54 45.62
C LEU A 6 38.16 3.71 46.55
N ALA A 7 38.42 2.75 47.44
CA ALA A 7 39.61 2.79 48.30
C ALA A 7 40.90 2.76 47.48
N ALA A 8 40.99 1.88 46.47
CA ALA A 8 42.15 1.75 45.59
C ALA A 8 42.43 3.02 44.76
N LEU A 9 41.39 3.79 44.44
CA LEU A 9 41.49 5.00 43.62
C LEU A 9 41.71 6.26 44.46
N LEU A 10 41.08 6.34 45.64
CA LEU A 10 41.18 7.51 46.54
C LEU A 10 42.48 7.54 47.35
N LEU A 11 43.00 6.40 47.80
CA LEU A 11 44.26 6.32 48.57
C LEU A 11 45.47 6.94 47.86
N PRO A 12 45.76 6.63 46.57
CA PRO A 12 46.86 7.27 45.85
C PRO A 12 46.59 8.76 45.59
N LEU A 13 45.34 9.14 45.29
CA LEU A 13 44.96 10.55 45.09
C LEU A 13 45.13 11.40 46.36
N VAL A 14 44.79 10.85 47.53
CA VAL A 14 45.02 11.50 48.84
C VAL A 14 46.50 11.64 49.14
N ARG A 15 47.31 10.62 48.84
CA ARG A 15 48.76 10.65 49.03
C ARG A 15 49.46 11.63 48.09
N GLN A 16 49.00 11.73 46.84
CA GLN A 16 49.60 12.60 45.82
C GLN A 16 49.16 14.05 45.99
N GLY A 17 47.89 14.31 46.32
CA GLY A 17 47.36 15.66 46.61
C GLY A 17 48.06 16.36 47.78
N ARG A 18 48.48 15.60 48.81
CA ARG A 18 49.26 16.13 49.95
C ARG A 18 50.70 16.50 49.58
N ARG A 19 51.27 15.92 48.53
CA ARG A 19 52.65 16.20 48.08
C ARG A 19 52.75 17.34 47.06
N SER A 20 51.67 17.65 46.35
CA SER A 20 51.67 18.62 45.23
C SER A 20 51.29 20.05 45.58
N GLY A 21 51.27 20.46 46.86
CA GLY A 21 51.07 21.85 47.27
C GLY A 21 49.71 22.48 46.90
N ARG A 22 48.71 21.70 46.47
CA ARG A 22 47.35 22.20 46.19
C ARG A 22 46.67 22.69 47.47
N SER A 23 45.87 23.76 47.40
CA SER A 23 45.16 24.30 48.57
C SER A 23 44.22 23.26 49.17
N ARG A 24 44.15 23.20 50.50
CA ARG A 24 43.32 22.23 51.26
C ARG A 24 41.85 22.22 50.81
N GLY A 25 41.35 23.35 50.31
CA GLY A 25 39.99 23.49 49.78
C GLY A 25 39.72 22.68 48.51
N VAL A 26 40.67 22.64 47.56
CA VAL A 26 40.49 21.85 46.33
C VAL A 26 40.45 20.36 46.65
N PHE A 27 41.31 19.91 47.57
CA PHE A 27 41.33 18.52 48.02
C PHE A 27 40.05 18.11 48.74
N ALA A 28 39.54 18.97 49.63
CA ALA A 28 38.26 18.73 50.31
C ALA A 28 37.08 18.68 49.33
N LEU A 29 37.09 19.53 48.30
CA LEU A 29 36.05 19.56 47.26
C LEU A 29 36.04 18.27 46.42
N THR A 30 37.21 17.76 46.02
CA THR A 30 37.28 16.51 45.23
C THR A 30 36.78 15.32 46.04
N LEU A 31 37.13 15.25 47.32
CA LEU A 31 36.66 14.20 48.21
C LEU A 31 35.14 14.30 48.43
N ALA A 32 34.62 15.52 48.62
CA ALA A 32 33.18 15.76 48.76
C ALA A 32 32.42 15.29 47.50
N ILE A 33 32.87 15.65 46.31
CA ILE A 33 32.24 15.22 45.05
C ILE A 33 32.26 13.68 44.91
N ALA A 34 33.40 13.05 45.21
CA ALA A 34 33.58 11.60 45.08
C ALA A 34 32.64 10.77 45.98
N PHE A 35 32.21 11.31 47.12
CA PHE A 35 31.28 10.62 48.02
C PHE A 35 29.84 11.10 47.88
N VAL A 36 29.62 12.40 47.74
CA VAL A 36 28.28 12.99 47.70
C VAL A 36 27.56 12.59 46.43
N VAL A 37 28.23 12.56 45.27
CA VAL A 37 27.56 12.23 44.00
C VAL A 37 27.06 10.77 43.98
N PRO A 38 27.86 9.74 44.31
CA PRO A 38 27.37 8.36 44.34
C PRO A 38 26.31 8.13 45.41
N LEU A 39 26.43 8.75 46.58
CA LEU A 39 25.44 8.62 47.65
C LEU A 39 24.11 9.29 47.28
N ALA A 40 24.17 10.49 46.70
CA ALA A 40 22.97 11.18 46.21
C ALA A 40 22.32 10.40 45.06
N ALA A 41 23.10 9.88 44.12
CA ALA A 41 22.59 9.03 43.04
C ALA A 41 21.95 7.74 43.58
N SER A 42 22.58 7.08 44.55
CA SER A 42 22.04 5.88 45.20
C SER A 42 20.77 6.19 45.98
N GLY A 43 20.73 7.29 46.73
CA GLY A 43 19.55 7.73 47.46
C GLY A 43 18.39 8.09 46.51
N LEU A 44 18.68 8.80 45.42
CA LEU A 44 17.69 9.12 44.40
C LEU A 44 17.17 7.85 43.71
N TYR A 45 18.04 6.88 43.44
CA TYR A 45 17.64 5.58 42.89
C TYR A 45 16.75 4.79 43.85
N LEU A 46 16.98 4.87 45.16
CA LEU A 46 16.10 4.25 46.16
C LEU A 46 14.77 5.00 46.33
N LEU A 47 14.74 6.32 46.11
CA LEU A 47 13.54 7.14 46.28
C LEU A 47 12.63 7.12 45.04
N VAL A 48 13.22 7.09 43.83
CA VAL A 48 12.51 7.16 42.54
C VAL A 48 12.45 5.81 41.84
N GLY A 49 13.43 4.94 42.05
CA GLY A 49 13.52 3.63 41.42
C GLY A 49 12.78 2.52 42.17
N THR A 50 12.67 1.36 41.53
CA THR A 50 12.04 0.15 42.08
C THR A 50 13.10 -0.94 42.33
N PRO A 51 13.96 -0.81 43.36
CA PRO A 51 15.04 -1.77 43.64
C PRO A 51 14.52 -3.17 43.95
N ALA A 52 13.27 -3.30 44.41
CA ALA A 52 12.61 -4.58 44.63
C ALA A 52 12.40 -5.41 43.34
N ALA A 53 12.40 -4.77 42.15
CA ALA A 53 12.32 -5.48 40.87
C ALA A 53 13.55 -6.35 40.58
N LEU A 54 14.70 -6.08 41.25
CA LEU A 54 15.92 -6.86 41.11
C LEU A 54 15.97 -8.08 42.06
N ASN A 55 15.17 -8.08 43.14
CA ASN A 55 15.20 -9.13 44.16
C ASN A 55 14.40 -10.39 43.76
N GLY A 56 13.73 -10.39 42.60
CA GLY A 56 12.93 -11.51 42.09
C GLY A 56 13.49 -12.17 40.83
N VAL A 57 14.62 -11.69 40.28
CA VAL A 57 15.26 -12.33 39.12
C VAL A 57 16.22 -13.39 39.64
N SER A 58 15.68 -14.56 39.98
CA SER A 58 16.48 -15.76 40.22
C SER A 58 17.32 -16.05 38.98
N ALA A 59 18.65 -16.04 39.12
CA ALA A 59 19.61 -16.27 38.03
C ALA A 59 19.61 -17.71 37.46
N GLU A 60 18.63 -18.55 37.83
CA GLU A 60 18.54 -19.98 37.46
C GLU A 60 17.27 -20.38 36.68
N ALA A 61 16.44 -19.44 36.22
CA ALA A 61 15.32 -19.76 35.32
C ALA A 61 15.08 -18.66 34.29
N THR A 62 16.00 -18.51 33.34
CA THR A 62 15.70 -17.85 32.06
C THR A 62 16.15 -18.78 30.93
N GLN A 63 15.68 -20.03 30.98
CA GLN A 63 15.42 -20.72 29.72
C GLN A 63 14.27 -19.94 29.10
N PRO A 64 14.43 -19.29 27.93
CA PRO A 64 13.28 -18.71 27.24
C PRO A 64 12.25 -19.82 27.09
N LEU A 65 11.00 -19.56 27.47
CA LEU A 65 9.91 -20.51 27.26
C LEU A 65 9.98 -20.96 25.80
N THR A 66 10.04 -22.27 25.59
CA THR A 66 9.96 -22.79 24.23
C THR A 66 8.57 -22.48 23.67
N MET A 67 8.47 -22.32 22.35
CA MET A 67 7.20 -22.07 21.68
C MET A 67 6.14 -23.13 22.04
N GLN A 68 6.57 -24.38 22.15
CA GLN A 68 5.71 -25.50 22.53
C GLN A 68 5.15 -25.35 23.95
N GLN A 69 5.99 -24.97 24.92
CA GLN A 69 5.56 -24.76 26.30
C GLN A 69 4.56 -23.60 26.41
N ALA A 70 4.78 -22.52 25.65
CA ALA A 70 3.86 -21.38 25.64
C ALA A 70 2.48 -21.76 25.08
N LEU A 71 2.45 -22.61 24.05
CA LEU A 71 1.19 -23.17 23.52
C LEU A 71 0.51 -24.07 24.54
N ASP A 72 1.25 -24.94 25.23
CA ASP A 72 0.67 -25.85 26.23
C ASP A 72 0.04 -25.05 27.39
N GLU A 73 0.71 -23.99 27.85
CA GLU A 73 0.16 -23.06 28.84
C GLU A 73 -1.09 -22.34 28.32
N LEU A 74 -1.08 -21.89 27.07
CA LEU A 74 -2.25 -21.25 26.45
C LEU A 74 -3.44 -22.20 26.33
N HIS A 75 -3.21 -23.46 25.94
CA HIS A 75 -4.27 -24.48 25.91
C HIS A 75 -4.81 -24.76 27.31
N ALA A 76 -3.95 -24.86 28.33
CA ALA A 76 -4.36 -25.08 29.72
C ALA A 76 -5.20 -23.90 30.26
N HIS A 77 -4.82 -22.67 29.91
CA HIS A 77 -5.60 -21.47 30.23
C HIS A 77 -6.98 -21.49 29.57
N LEU A 78 -7.04 -21.78 28.26
CA LEU A 78 -8.30 -21.85 27.51
C LEU A 78 -9.20 -23.02 27.93
N ALA A 79 -8.64 -24.08 28.48
CA ALA A 79 -9.43 -25.15 29.11
C ALA A 79 -10.12 -24.68 30.40
N GLN A 80 -9.51 -23.78 31.16
CA GLN A 80 -10.10 -23.19 32.37
C GLN A 80 -11.01 -22.00 32.05
N GLN A 81 -10.70 -21.24 31.00
CA GLN A 81 -11.44 -20.07 30.54
C GLN A 81 -11.90 -20.24 29.10
N PRO A 82 -12.91 -21.12 28.85
CA PRO A 82 -13.32 -21.47 27.49
C PRO A 82 -13.99 -20.32 26.72
N ASP A 83 -14.38 -19.25 27.42
CA ASP A 83 -15.04 -18.07 26.85
C ASP A 83 -14.05 -16.90 26.58
N ASP A 84 -12.74 -17.12 26.76
CA ASP A 84 -11.70 -16.13 26.48
C ASP A 84 -11.46 -15.97 24.96
N VAL A 85 -12.24 -15.08 24.34
CA VAL A 85 -12.16 -14.72 22.92
C VAL A 85 -10.74 -14.33 22.51
N GLN A 86 -10.03 -13.56 23.36
CA GLN A 86 -8.69 -13.05 23.03
C GLN A 86 -7.65 -14.16 23.08
N GLY A 87 -7.73 -15.05 24.08
CA GLY A 87 -6.87 -16.23 24.15
C GLY A 87 -7.07 -17.17 22.97
N TRP A 88 -8.33 -17.40 22.53
CA TRP A 88 -8.60 -18.20 21.33
C TRP A 88 -8.08 -17.53 20.05
N MET A 89 -8.18 -16.20 19.93
CA MET A 89 -7.60 -15.45 18.80
C MET A 89 -6.08 -15.59 18.76
N LEU A 90 -5.40 -15.42 19.91
CA LEU A 90 -3.96 -15.59 20.01
C LEU A 90 -3.55 -17.01 19.61
N LEU A 91 -4.26 -18.02 20.09
CA LEU A 91 -4.00 -19.41 19.74
C LEU A 91 -4.12 -19.63 18.23
N ALA A 92 -5.20 -19.14 17.61
CA ALA A 92 -5.46 -19.30 16.19
C ALA A 92 -4.38 -18.64 15.31
N GLN A 93 -3.98 -17.41 15.64
CA GLN A 93 -2.90 -16.70 14.94
C GLN A 93 -1.56 -17.42 15.09
N THR A 94 -1.27 -17.90 16.30
CA THR A 94 -0.05 -18.62 16.60
C THR A 94 0.06 -19.94 15.82
N LEU A 95 -1.04 -20.68 15.73
CA LEU A 95 -1.12 -21.91 14.93
C LEU A 95 -1.01 -21.62 13.43
N SER A 96 -1.57 -20.51 12.96
CA SER A 96 -1.44 -20.07 11.56
C SER A 96 0.03 -19.84 11.20
N VAL A 97 0.79 -19.15 12.07
CA VAL A 97 2.23 -18.87 11.87
C VAL A 97 3.08 -20.13 11.94
N GLN A 98 2.66 -21.13 12.71
CA GLN A 98 3.36 -22.43 12.80
C GLN A 98 3.01 -23.39 11.67
N HIS A 99 2.26 -22.94 10.66
CA HIS A 99 1.82 -23.76 9.53
C HIS A 99 0.97 -24.98 9.94
N ASP A 100 0.17 -24.84 11.00
CA ASP A 100 -0.91 -25.78 11.35
C ASP A 100 -2.29 -25.17 11.04
N PRO A 101 -2.68 -25.11 9.75
CA PRO A 101 -3.91 -24.44 9.34
C PRO A 101 -5.18 -25.14 9.84
N ALA A 102 -5.12 -26.46 10.06
CA ALA A 102 -6.27 -27.20 10.57
C ALA A 102 -6.58 -26.80 12.02
N ALA A 103 -5.56 -26.81 12.90
CA ALA A 103 -5.75 -26.40 14.28
C ALA A 103 -6.07 -24.89 14.39
N ALA A 104 -5.45 -24.06 13.56
CA ALA A 104 -5.75 -22.63 13.50
C ALA A 104 -7.21 -22.35 13.11
N ARG A 105 -7.73 -23.04 12.08
CA ARG A 105 -9.13 -22.94 11.66
C ARG A 105 -10.09 -23.32 12.79
N ASP A 106 -9.80 -24.39 13.52
CA ASP A 106 -10.63 -24.84 14.64
C ASP A 106 -10.62 -23.83 15.80
N ALA A 107 -9.47 -23.21 16.08
CA ALA A 107 -9.37 -22.12 17.06
C ALA A 107 -10.13 -20.86 16.62
N TYR A 108 -10.06 -20.44 15.35
CA TYR A 108 -10.90 -19.35 14.84
C TYR A 108 -12.40 -19.69 14.90
N ASP A 109 -12.78 -20.96 14.69
CA ASP A 109 -14.18 -21.39 14.84
C ASP A 109 -14.68 -21.25 16.29
N ARG A 110 -13.80 -21.49 17.29
CA ARG A 110 -14.10 -21.18 18.69
C ARG A 110 -14.34 -19.69 18.90
N VAL A 111 -13.50 -18.83 18.32
CA VAL A 111 -13.71 -17.37 18.38
C VAL A 111 -15.07 -17.00 17.79
N LEU A 112 -15.40 -17.49 16.59
CA LEU A 112 -16.65 -17.16 15.91
C LEU A 112 -17.91 -17.71 16.62
N LYS A 113 -17.77 -18.74 17.47
CA LYS A 113 -18.84 -19.23 18.34
C LYS A 113 -19.10 -18.29 19.53
N LEU A 114 -18.06 -17.66 20.05
CA LEU A 114 -18.14 -16.73 21.19
C LEU A 114 -18.49 -15.30 20.73
N ASP A 115 -17.93 -14.88 19.60
CA ASP A 115 -18.15 -13.59 18.95
C ASP A 115 -18.34 -13.79 17.44
N ALA A 116 -19.61 -13.94 17.03
CA ALA A 116 -19.99 -14.18 15.65
C ALA A 116 -19.78 -12.97 14.71
N ASN A 117 -19.40 -11.81 15.22
CA ASN A 117 -19.12 -10.59 14.44
C ASN A 117 -17.62 -10.25 14.41
N ASN A 118 -16.75 -11.11 14.95
CA ASN A 118 -15.32 -10.89 14.91
C ASN A 118 -14.76 -11.02 13.48
N ALA A 119 -14.58 -9.90 12.79
CA ALA A 119 -14.15 -9.90 11.39
C ALA A 119 -12.71 -10.41 11.20
N GLU A 120 -11.82 -10.19 12.16
CA GLU A 120 -10.46 -10.73 12.11
C GLU A 120 -10.47 -12.26 12.13
N ALA A 121 -11.31 -12.85 13.01
CA ALA A 121 -11.51 -14.29 13.05
C ALA A 121 -12.15 -14.83 11.77
N MET A 122 -13.08 -14.10 11.15
CA MET A 122 -13.67 -14.49 9.86
C MET A 122 -12.60 -14.57 8.76
N VAL A 123 -11.72 -13.57 8.67
CA VAL A 123 -10.62 -13.54 7.69
C VAL A 123 -9.62 -14.67 7.98
N GLY A 124 -9.19 -14.82 9.24
CA GLY A 124 -8.26 -15.86 9.66
C GLY A 124 -8.81 -17.27 9.44
N TRP A 125 -10.10 -17.50 9.69
CA TRP A 125 -10.76 -18.77 9.42
C TRP A 125 -10.75 -19.10 7.93
N ALA A 126 -11.14 -18.14 7.08
CA ALA A 126 -11.22 -18.35 5.63
C ALA A 126 -9.85 -18.67 5.01
N GLU A 127 -8.79 -17.98 5.45
CA GLU A 127 -7.43 -18.25 4.98
C GLU A 127 -6.93 -19.63 5.39
N ASN A 128 -7.10 -20.00 6.66
CA ASN A 128 -6.63 -21.28 7.15
C ASN A 128 -7.45 -22.43 6.56
N ASP A 129 -8.75 -22.26 6.34
CA ASP A 129 -9.57 -23.24 5.63
C ASP A 129 -9.04 -23.50 4.22
N SER A 130 -8.75 -22.43 3.45
CA SER A 130 -8.11 -22.55 2.13
C SER A 130 -6.79 -23.31 2.19
N MET A 131 -5.93 -23.06 3.18
CA MET A 131 -4.66 -23.78 3.35
C MET A 131 -4.81 -25.27 3.71
N THR A 132 -5.96 -25.70 4.27
CA THR A 132 -6.21 -27.14 4.50
C THR A 132 -6.62 -27.89 3.23
N ARG A 133 -7.00 -27.16 2.18
CA ARG A 133 -7.47 -27.74 0.92
C ARG A 133 -6.34 -27.93 -0.07
N SER A 134 -6.41 -28.98 -0.88
CA SER A 134 -5.42 -29.21 -1.94
C SER A 134 -5.48 -28.16 -3.05
N ASP A 135 -6.65 -27.59 -3.31
CA ASP A 135 -6.89 -26.60 -4.37
C ASP A 135 -6.71 -25.15 -3.91
N HIS A 136 -6.56 -24.92 -2.60
CA HIS A 136 -6.46 -23.59 -1.98
C HIS A 136 -7.60 -22.64 -2.34
N MET A 137 -8.77 -23.19 -2.73
CA MET A 137 -9.93 -22.38 -3.08
C MET A 137 -10.58 -21.80 -1.83
N ILE A 138 -10.94 -20.52 -1.89
CA ILE A 138 -11.77 -19.86 -0.85
C ILE A 138 -13.22 -19.90 -1.31
N GLU A 139 -13.99 -20.89 -0.87
CA GLU A 139 -15.38 -21.12 -1.30
C GLU A 139 -16.32 -21.45 -0.13
N GLY A 140 -17.62 -21.53 -0.40
CA GLY A 140 -18.64 -21.88 0.59
C GLY A 140 -18.56 -20.98 1.84
N ARG A 141 -18.47 -21.61 3.02
CA ARG A 141 -18.41 -20.89 4.31
C ARG A 141 -17.24 -19.91 4.37
N ALA A 142 -16.08 -20.23 3.79
CA ALA A 142 -14.91 -19.35 3.82
C ALA A 142 -15.20 -18.04 3.08
N LEU A 143 -15.82 -18.13 1.89
CA LEU A 143 -16.22 -16.97 1.10
C LEU A 143 -17.31 -16.14 1.80
N ASP A 144 -18.29 -16.79 2.41
CA ASP A 144 -19.37 -16.10 3.15
C ASP A 144 -18.82 -15.29 4.34
N LEU A 145 -17.90 -15.90 5.10
CA LEU A 145 -17.23 -15.22 6.22
C LEU A 145 -16.40 -14.04 5.71
N LEU A 146 -15.67 -14.20 4.60
CA LEU A 146 -14.83 -13.16 4.05
C LEU A 146 -15.63 -11.95 3.54
N LYS A 147 -16.73 -12.20 2.82
CA LYS A 147 -17.68 -11.14 2.40
C LYS A 147 -18.24 -10.39 3.61
N ARG A 148 -18.65 -11.11 4.66
CA ARG A 148 -19.15 -10.51 5.89
C ARG A 148 -18.06 -9.71 6.62
N ALA A 149 -16.83 -10.20 6.66
CA ALA A 149 -15.71 -9.52 7.29
C ALA A 149 -15.43 -8.17 6.61
N VAL A 150 -15.39 -8.13 5.28
CA VAL A 150 -15.18 -6.89 4.50
C VAL A 150 -16.36 -5.92 4.66
N LEU A 151 -17.59 -6.43 4.82
CA LEU A 151 -18.75 -5.57 5.12
C LEU A 151 -18.65 -4.94 6.52
N LEU A 152 -18.15 -5.67 7.52
CA LEU A 152 -17.96 -5.16 8.88
C LEU A 152 -16.76 -4.22 8.98
N HIS A 153 -15.67 -4.54 8.27
CA HIS A 153 -14.42 -3.79 8.25
C HIS A 153 -13.94 -3.58 6.79
N PRO A 154 -14.44 -2.54 6.11
CA PRO A 154 -14.08 -2.23 4.73
C PRO A 154 -12.61 -1.82 4.53
N ASP A 155 -11.89 -1.57 5.62
CA ASP A 155 -10.47 -1.23 5.70
C ASP A 155 -9.58 -2.43 6.03
N SER A 156 -10.14 -3.64 6.12
CA SER A 156 -9.36 -4.85 6.33
C SER A 156 -8.52 -5.18 5.10
N GLN A 157 -7.25 -4.77 5.10
CA GLN A 157 -6.34 -5.02 3.99
C GLN A 157 -6.24 -6.51 3.64
N ARG A 158 -6.10 -7.37 4.65
CA ARG A 158 -6.04 -8.84 4.51
C ARG A 158 -7.36 -9.39 3.98
N GLY A 159 -8.50 -8.89 4.46
CA GLY A 159 -9.83 -9.31 3.99
C GLY A 159 -10.07 -8.97 2.52
N LEU A 160 -9.75 -7.73 2.11
CA LEU A 160 -9.87 -7.28 0.72
C LEU A 160 -8.93 -8.07 -0.20
N TRP A 161 -7.70 -8.34 0.24
CA TRP A 161 -6.74 -9.13 -0.54
C TRP A 161 -7.27 -10.54 -0.83
N LEU A 162 -7.68 -11.26 0.20
CA LEU A 162 -8.20 -12.63 0.07
C LEU A 162 -9.53 -12.68 -0.68
N LEU A 163 -10.39 -11.67 -0.55
CA LEU A 163 -11.67 -11.64 -1.26
C LEU A 163 -11.43 -11.52 -2.76
N GLY A 164 -10.53 -10.62 -3.18
CA GLY A 164 -10.14 -10.52 -4.57
C GLY A 164 -9.46 -11.79 -5.10
N ILE A 165 -8.67 -12.51 -4.27
CA ILE A 165 -8.14 -13.83 -4.65
C ILE A 165 -9.28 -14.82 -4.91
N SER A 166 -10.28 -14.87 -4.02
CA SER A 166 -11.43 -15.74 -4.20
C SER A 166 -12.19 -15.42 -5.49
N ASP A 167 -12.53 -14.15 -5.72
CA ASP A 167 -13.23 -13.72 -6.94
C ASP A 167 -12.42 -14.09 -8.20
N PHE A 168 -11.11 -13.88 -8.17
CA PHE A 168 -10.21 -14.23 -9.28
C PHE A 168 -10.18 -15.73 -9.56
N GLN A 169 -10.10 -16.56 -8.52
CA GLN A 169 -10.12 -18.02 -8.63
C GLN A 169 -11.43 -18.54 -9.23
N HIS A 170 -12.56 -17.88 -8.95
CA HIS A 170 -13.87 -18.23 -9.50
C HIS A 170 -14.10 -17.69 -10.93
N GLY A 171 -13.14 -16.94 -11.48
CA GLY A 171 -13.26 -16.33 -12.81
C GLY A 171 -14.02 -15.00 -12.81
N GLU A 172 -14.38 -14.48 -11.64
CA GLU A 172 -15.05 -13.19 -11.45
C GLU A 172 -14.02 -12.05 -11.46
N TYR A 173 -13.27 -11.96 -12.55
CA TYR A 173 -12.10 -11.10 -12.64
C TYR A 173 -12.41 -9.60 -12.48
N ARG A 174 -13.61 -9.17 -12.88
CA ARG A 174 -14.04 -7.77 -12.71
C ARG A 174 -14.23 -7.41 -11.24
N ASP A 175 -14.81 -8.32 -10.48
CA ASP A 175 -15.06 -8.14 -9.05
C ASP A 175 -13.74 -8.20 -8.27
N ALA A 176 -12.84 -9.13 -8.64
CA ALA A 176 -11.48 -9.19 -8.11
C ALA A 176 -10.74 -7.85 -8.29
N ALA A 177 -10.75 -7.30 -9.50
CA ALA A 177 -10.12 -6.02 -9.80
C ALA A 177 -10.77 -4.85 -9.03
N ALA A 178 -12.10 -4.86 -8.87
CA ALA A 178 -12.80 -3.85 -8.09
C ALA A 178 -12.41 -3.90 -6.60
N THR A 179 -12.38 -5.10 -6.01
CA THR A 179 -11.99 -5.32 -4.60
C THR A 179 -10.55 -4.88 -4.36
N TRP A 180 -9.60 -5.28 -5.22
CA TRP A 180 -8.20 -4.85 -5.06
C TRP A 180 -7.97 -3.36 -5.29
N ARG A 181 -8.81 -2.68 -6.09
CA ARG A 181 -8.76 -1.21 -6.20
C ARG A 181 -9.18 -0.50 -4.91
N LEU A 182 -10.01 -1.12 -4.07
CA LEU A 182 -10.30 -0.61 -2.71
C LEU A 182 -9.11 -0.79 -1.76
N LEU A 183 -8.32 -1.86 -1.97
CA LEU A 183 -7.11 -2.16 -1.21
C LEU A 183 -5.94 -1.23 -1.57
N GLN A 184 -5.71 -0.99 -2.87
CA GLN A 184 -4.57 -0.24 -3.39
C GLN A 184 -4.25 1.08 -2.65
N PRO A 185 -5.23 1.98 -2.37
CA PRO A 185 -4.94 3.25 -1.68
C PRO A 185 -4.61 3.09 -0.19
N GLN A 186 -4.86 1.92 0.41
CA GLN A 186 -4.55 1.65 1.83
C GLN A 186 -3.10 1.21 2.02
N LEU A 187 -2.43 0.79 0.95
CA LEU A 187 -1.06 0.30 0.96
C LEU A 187 -0.06 1.45 0.91
N GLU A 188 1.12 1.24 1.49
CA GLU A 188 2.20 2.22 1.42
C GLU A 188 2.59 2.48 -0.04
N PRO A 189 2.52 3.74 -0.52
CA PRO A 189 2.86 4.08 -1.90
C PRO A 189 4.28 3.67 -2.26
N GLY A 190 4.43 2.92 -3.35
CA GLY A 190 5.74 2.46 -3.84
C GLY A 190 6.28 1.18 -3.19
N SER A 191 5.62 0.66 -2.15
CA SER A 191 5.98 -0.64 -1.55
C SER A 191 5.84 -1.81 -2.53
N ASP A 192 6.56 -2.90 -2.26
CA ASP A 192 6.47 -4.11 -3.09
C ASP A 192 5.07 -4.72 -3.07
N VAL A 193 4.37 -4.64 -1.92
CA VAL A 193 2.98 -5.09 -1.78
C VAL A 193 2.05 -4.26 -2.66
N ALA A 194 2.19 -2.93 -2.66
CA ALA A 194 1.39 -2.06 -3.52
C ALA A 194 1.62 -2.34 -5.00
N ARG A 195 2.86 -2.69 -5.40
CA ARG A 195 3.18 -3.07 -6.79
C ARG A 195 2.56 -4.42 -7.16
N ALA A 196 2.68 -5.43 -6.29
CA ALA A 196 2.10 -6.74 -6.51
C ALA A 196 0.58 -6.68 -6.65
N VAL A 197 -0.10 -5.88 -5.82
CA VAL A 197 -1.56 -5.69 -5.92
C VAL A 197 -1.94 -4.99 -7.23
N ALA A 198 -1.19 -3.98 -7.65
CA ALA A 198 -1.41 -3.31 -8.94
C ALA A 198 -1.23 -4.27 -10.14
N GLU A 199 -0.24 -5.15 -10.08
CA GLU A 199 -0.03 -6.20 -11.09
C GLU A 199 -1.22 -7.18 -11.14
N GLN A 200 -1.71 -7.63 -9.98
CA GLN A 200 -2.88 -8.51 -9.92
C GLN A 200 -4.15 -7.84 -10.48
N ILE A 201 -4.36 -6.54 -10.21
CA ILE A 201 -5.44 -5.75 -10.83
C ILE A 201 -5.31 -5.78 -12.36
N ALA A 202 -4.12 -5.53 -12.90
CA ALA A 202 -3.90 -5.52 -14.35
C ALA A 202 -4.15 -6.90 -14.99
N VAL A 203 -3.76 -7.99 -14.31
CA VAL A 203 -4.05 -9.36 -14.77
C VAL A 203 -5.54 -9.67 -14.73
N ALA A 204 -6.23 -9.29 -13.65
CA ALA A 204 -7.67 -9.47 -13.52
C ALA A 204 -8.45 -8.70 -14.59
N ASP A 205 -8.09 -7.44 -14.82
CA ASP A 205 -8.61 -6.63 -15.92
C ASP A 205 -8.47 -7.40 -17.26
N ALA A 206 -7.24 -7.77 -17.62
CA ALA A 206 -6.97 -8.48 -18.88
C ALA A 206 -7.81 -9.76 -19.06
N ARG A 207 -8.06 -10.52 -17.99
CA ARG A 207 -8.88 -11.75 -18.02
C ARG A 207 -10.38 -11.49 -17.99
N GLY A 208 -10.85 -10.43 -17.37
CA GLY A 208 -12.26 -10.03 -17.27
C GLY A 208 -12.86 -9.45 -18.56
N GLY A 209 -12.17 -9.63 -19.70
CA GLY A 209 -12.49 -9.01 -20.98
C GLY A 209 -12.36 -7.49 -20.96
N GLY A 210 -11.79 -6.95 -19.89
CA GLY A 210 -11.50 -5.54 -19.75
C GLY A 210 -10.00 -5.40 -19.75
N ALA A 211 -9.35 -5.49 -20.91
CA ALA A 211 -7.95 -5.10 -21.04
C ALA A 211 -7.67 -3.90 -20.10
N PRO A 212 -6.57 -3.90 -19.32
CA PRO A 212 -6.21 -2.71 -18.58
C PRO A 212 -6.27 -1.55 -19.58
N ALA A 213 -6.74 -0.39 -19.15
CA ALA A 213 -6.60 0.82 -19.94
C ALA A 213 -5.09 0.99 -20.24
N GLY A 214 -4.64 0.47 -21.38
CA GLY A 214 -3.22 0.30 -21.70
C GLY A 214 -2.90 -1.01 -22.44
N ALA A 215 -2.65 -0.89 -23.75
CA ALA A 215 -1.93 -1.81 -24.64
C ALA A 215 -2.71 -2.90 -25.44
N ALA A 216 -2.99 -2.52 -26.71
CA ALA A 216 -2.77 -3.27 -27.96
C ALA A 216 -3.83 -4.25 -28.54
N SER A 217 -4.51 -3.74 -29.57
CA SER A 217 -4.63 -4.26 -30.96
C SER A 217 -5.26 -5.65 -31.28
N THR A 218 -6.40 -5.52 -31.97
CA THR A 218 -6.95 -6.30 -33.12
C THR A 218 -7.38 -7.75 -32.92
N THR A 219 -8.70 -7.97 -32.82
CA THR A 219 -9.50 -8.63 -33.90
C THR A 219 -10.97 -8.23 -33.77
N THR A 220 -11.54 -7.85 -34.91
CA THR A 220 -12.93 -7.40 -35.13
C THR A 220 -13.97 -8.44 -34.73
N VAL A 221 -14.86 -8.11 -33.80
CA VAL A 221 -16.29 -8.49 -33.84
C VAL A 221 -17.10 -7.30 -33.35
N ALA A 222 -18.05 -6.86 -34.17
CA ALA A 222 -18.90 -5.71 -33.93
C ALA A 222 -20.05 -6.00 -32.96
N ALA A 223 -20.26 -5.13 -31.97
CA ALA A 223 -21.54 -4.51 -31.55
C ALA A 223 -21.42 -3.86 -30.14
N PRO A 224 -22.22 -2.84 -29.75
CA PRO A 224 -22.79 -1.73 -30.50
C PRO A 224 -22.33 -0.34 -29.96
N GLN A 225 -22.13 0.59 -30.90
CA GLN A 225 -22.20 2.07 -30.83
C GLN A 225 -21.92 2.78 -29.48
N GLY A 226 -20.64 3.09 -29.23
CA GLY A 226 -20.22 4.33 -28.59
C GLY A 226 -19.56 5.25 -29.64
N ALA A 227 -19.49 6.55 -29.40
CA ALA A 227 -18.85 7.47 -30.33
C ALA A 227 -17.33 7.17 -30.43
N ALA A 228 -16.80 7.09 -31.65
CA ALA A 228 -15.39 6.81 -31.91
C ALA A 228 -14.86 7.73 -33.00
N LEU A 229 -13.92 8.61 -32.65
CA LEU A 229 -13.32 9.58 -33.54
C LEU A 229 -11.89 9.20 -33.86
N GLN A 230 -11.61 8.90 -35.13
CA GLN A 230 -10.26 8.60 -35.59
C GLN A 230 -9.50 9.90 -35.85
N VAL A 231 -8.31 10.05 -35.28
CA VAL A 231 -7.46 11.23 -35.36
C VAL A 231 -6.08 10.82 -35.87
N GLN A 232 -5.60 11.46 -36.92
CA GLN A 232 -4.25 11.31 -37.46
C GLN A 232 -3.45 12.55 -37.12
N VAL A 233 -2.37 12.39 -36.36
CA VAL A 233 -1.53 13.50 -35.93
C VAL A 233 -0.19 13.43 -36.64
N ALA A 234 0.23 14.54 -37.23
CA ALA A 234 1.54 14.71 -37.83
C ALA A 234 2.22 15.97 -37.30
N LEU A 235 3.55 15.92 -37.20
CA LEU A 235 4.36 17.09 -36.85
C LEU A 235 4.79 17.83 -38.11
N ALA A 236 4.60 19.16 -38.13
CA ALA A 236 5.07 19.99 -39.21
C ALA A 236 6.61 19.89 -39.34
N PRO A 237 7.18 19.81 -40.56
CA PRO A 237 8.62 19.65 -40.75
C PRO A 237 9.47 20.73 -40.06
N ALA A 238 8.94 21.96 -39.94
CA ALA A 238 9.61 23.10 -39.31
C ALA A 238 9.76 22.99 -37.78
N LEU A 239 9.02 22.08 -37.13
CA LEU A 239 9.04 21.90 -35.68
C LEU A 239 9.74 20.61 -35.24
N LYS A 240 10.26 19.81 -36.19
CA LYS A 240 10.97 18.56 -35.89
C LYS A 240 12.18 18.76 -34.98
N ASP A 241 12.90 19.87 -35.15
CA ASP A 241 14.10 20.19 -34.36
C ASP A 241 13.77 20.66 -32.94
N LYS A 242 12.49 20.90 -32.64
CA LYS A 242 12.01 21.27 -31.30
C LYS A 242 11.50 20.07 -30.51
N LEU A 243 11.46 18.88 -31.10
CA LEU A 243 11.06 17.65 -30.44
C LEU A 243 12.21 17.11 -29.59
N ALA A 244 11.98 16.92 -28.29
CA ALA A 244 12.94 16.34 -27.37
C ALA A 244 12.65 14.86 -27.08
N ALA A 245 13.69 14.11 -26.69
CA ALA A 245 13.53 12.73 -26.26
C ALA A 245 12.81 12.68 -24.90
N GLY A 246 11.68 11.98 -24.84
CA GLY A 246 10.82 11.92 -23.65
C GLY A 246 9.57 12.80 -23.75
N ASP A 247 9.40 13.54 -24.84
CA ASP A 247 8.21 14.34 -25.11
C ASP A 247 6.95 13.49 -25.23
N VAL A 248 5.86 14.00 -24.66
CA VAL A 248 4.58 13.28 -24.61
C VAL A 248 3.55 13.98 -25.49
N LEU A 249 2.98 13.24 -26.44
CA LEU A 249 1.86 13.67 -27.26
C LEU A 249 0.54 13.41 -26.53
N PHE A 250 -0.21 14.48 -26.28
CA PHE A 250 -1.58 14.45 -25.79
C PHE A 250 -2.54 14.81 -26.92
N VAL A 251 -3.38 13.86 -27.32
CA VAL A 251 -4.49 14.09 -28.25
C VAL A 251 -5.77 14.15 -27.45
N TYR A 252 -6.52 15.25 -27.56
CA TYR A 252 -7.70 15.47 -26.73
C TYR A 252 -8.89 15.94 -27.56
N ALA A 253 -10.09 15.57 -27.10
CA ALA A 253 -11.36 16.10 -27.55
C ALA A 253 -12.05 16.79 -26.39
N ARG A 254 -12.54 18.01 -26.59
CA ARG A 254 -13.31 18.77 -25.59
C ARG A 254 -14.64 19.23 -26.18
N ALA A 255 -15.61 19.53 -25.32
CA ALA A 255 -16.88 20.12 -25.77
C ALA A 255 -16.64 21.45 -26.50
N ASP A 256 -17.43 21.73 -27.53
CA ASP A 256 -17.40 23.00 -28.27
C ASP A 256 -17.84 24.19 -27.38
N LYS A 257 -18.78 23.93 -26.46
CA LYS A 257 -19.32 24.87 -25.48
C LYS A 257 -19.28 24.23 -24.10
N GLY A 258 -18.54 24.83 -23.18
CA GLY A 258 -18.42 24.34 -21.81
C GLY A 258 -17.08 24.67 -21.17
N PRO A 259 -16.86 24.23 -19.92
CA PRO A 259 -15.58 24.36 -19.25
C PRO A 259 -14.47 23.64 -20.05
N PRO A 260 -13.20 24.10 -19.96
CA PRO A 260 -12.09 23.64 -20.82
C PRO A 260 -11.63 22.19 -20.56
N MET A 261 -12.43 21.40 -19.86
CA MET A 261 -12.10 20.02 -19.51
C MET A 261 -12.33 19.09 -20.72
N PRO A 262 -11.36 18.22 -21.06
CA PRO A 262 -11.48 17.30 -22.18
C PRO A 262 -12.43 16.14 -21.86
N LEU A 263 -13.23 15.75 -22.86
CA LEU A 263 -14.14 14.60 -22.85
C LEU A 263 -13.41 13.28 -23.14
N ALA A 264 -12.29 13.34 -23.87
CA ALA A 264 -11.39 12.21 -24.08
C ALA A 264 -9.95 12.72 -24.23
N VAL A 265 -9.00 11.99 -23.64
CA VAL A 265 -7.57 12.26 -23.79
C VAL A 265 -6.83 10.95 -24.07
N ALA A 266 -5.98 10.96 -25.08
CA ALA A 266 -5.05 9.90 -25.39
C ALA A 266 -3.62 10.41 -25.20
N ARG A 267 -2.77 9.59 -24.56
CA ARG A 267 -1.36 9.89 -24.29
C ARG A 267 -0.49 8.95 -25.11
N LEU A 268 0.43 9.51 -25.89
CA LEU A 268 1.37 8.79 -26.74
C LEU A 268 2.79 9.37 -26.59
N ASP A 269 3.78 8.61 -27.03
CA ASP A 269 5.15 9.10 -27.18
C ASP A 269 5.23 9.97 -28.44
N ALA A 270 5.73 11.20 -28.31
CA ALA A 270 5.82 12.14 -29.43
C ALA A 270 6.87 11.71 -30.48
N GLY A 271 7.82 10.85 -30.13
CA GLY A 271 8.79 10.25 -31.04
C GLY A 271 8.17 9.27 -32.06
N GLN A 272 6.91 8.86 -31.86
CA GLN A 272 6.20 7.93 -32.75
C GLN A 272 5.35 8.63 -33.83
N LEU A 273 5.53 9.93 -34.03
CA LEU A 273 4.81 10.69 -35.07
C LEU A 273 5.31 10.32 -36.49
N PRO A 274 4.41 10.24 -37.50
CA PRO A 274 2.96 10.46 -37.43
C PRO A 274 2.21 9.30 -36.77
N ALA A 275 1.21 9.63 -35.94
CA ALA A 275 0.47 8.66 -35.13
C ALA A 275 -1.03 8.68 -35.45
N ASN A 276 -1.66 7.51 -35.40
CA ASN A 276 -3.11 7.36 -35.54
C ASN A 276 -3.71 6.98 -34.18
N VAL A 277 -4.70 7.75 -33.74
CA VAL A 277 -5.33 7.64 -32.42
C VAL A 277 -6.84 7.57 -32.59
N THR A 278 -7.52 6.71 -31.85
CA THR A 278 -8.99 6.68 -31.84
C THR A 278 -9.49 7.14 -30.49
N LEU A 279 -10.15 8.30 -30.45
CA LEU A 279 -10.79 8.84 -29.26
C LEU A 279 -12.16 8.19 -29.10
N THR A 280 -12.45 7.61 -27.94
CA THR A 280 -13.71 6.90 -27.67
C THR A 280 -14.30 7.30 -26.32
N ASP A 281 -15.57 6.98 -26.11
CA ASP A 281 -16.25 7.19 -24.83
C ASP A 281 -15.59 6.51 -23.63
N ALA A 282 -14.80 5.46 -23.85
CA ALA A 282 -14.05 4.77 -22.81
C ALA A 282 -12.88 5.61 -22.25
N MET A 283 -12.51 6.68 -22.96
CA MET A 283 -11.44 7.60 -22.57
C MET A 283 -11.96 8.79 -21.75
N ALA A 284 -13.26 8.80 -21.42
CA ALA A 284 -13.87 9.81 -20.56
C ALA A 284 -13.50 9.57 -19.09
N MET A 285 -13.06 10.63 -18.40
CA MET A 285 -12.74 10.55 -16.95
C MET A 285 -13.95 10.29 -16.06
N THR A 286 -15.16 10.65 -16.53
CA THR A 286 -16.40 10.43 -15.78
C THR A 286 -17.51 9.88 -16.70
N PRO A 287 -18.44 9.07 -16.16
CA PRO A 287 -19.53 8.49 -16.96
C PRO A 287 -20.49 9.52 -17.57
N ALA A 288 -20.53 10.75 -17.03
CA ALA A 288 -21.45 11.82 -17.42
C ALA A 288 -20.90 12.74 -18.54
N MET A 289 -19.59 12.72 -18.80
CA MET A 289 -18.93 13.59 -19.79
C MET A 289 -18.19 12.75 -20.84
N LYS A 290 -18.93 12.22 -21.81
CA LYS A 290 -18.45 11.31 -22.86
C LYS A 290 -18.47 11.97 -24.24
N LEU A 291 -17.75 11.44 -25.23
CA LEU A 291 -17.86 11.93 -26.60
C LEU A 291 -19.32 11.81 -27.09
N SER A 292 -19.99 10.68 -26.84
CA SER A 292 -21.38 10.43 -27.24
C SER A 292 -22.42 11.31 -26.55
N SER A 293 -22.06 12.04 -25.48
CA SER A 293 -22.98 13.00 -24.85
C SER A 293 -23.09 14.33 -25.60
N VAL A 294 -22.25 14.58 -26.60
CA VAL A 294 -22.25 15.81 -27.41
C VAL A 294 -22.23 15.50 -28.90
N THR A 295 -22.76 16.41 -29.72
CA THR A 295 -22.78 16.23 -31.19
C THR A 295 -21.51 16.71 -31.87
N HIS A 296 -20.83 17.70 -31.27
CA HIS A 296 -19.62 18.30 -31.79
C HIS A 296 -18.56 18.40 -30.71
N VAL A 297 -17.30 18.19 -31.09
CA VAL A 297 -16.14 18.32 -30.21
C VAL A 297 -15.06 19.12 -30.89
N PHE A 298 -14.32 19.91 -30.11
CA PHE A 298 -13.06 20.48 -30.55
C PHE A 298 -11.95 19.44 -30.35
N VAL A 299 -11.17 19.16 -31.40
CA VAL A 299 -10.09 18.16 -31.36
C VAL A 299 -8.74 18.86 -31.50
N GLY A 300 -7.87 18.65 -30.51
CA GLY A 300 -6.53 19.21 -30.47
C GLY A 300 -5.47 18.16 -30.17
N ALA A 301 -4.22 18.48 -30.51
CA ALA A 301 -3.04 17.72 -30.15
C ALA A 301 -1.97 18.66 -29.58
N ARG A 302 -1.31 18.23 -28.51
CA ARG A 302 -0.22 18.94 -27.87
C ARG A 302 0.95 18.00 -27.61
N ILE A 303 2.17 18.45 -27.86
CA ILE A 303 3.39 17.80 -27.40
C ILE A 303 3.89 18.58 -26.18
N SER A 304 3.96 17.91 -25.04
CA SER A 304 4.45 18.48 -23.78
C SER A 304 5.84 17.98 -23.45
N HIS A 305 6.73 18.92 -23.15
CA HIS A 305 8.08 18.63 -22.67
C HIS A 305 8.11 18.21 -21.19
N SER A 306 7.15 18.70 -20.38
CA SER A 306 7.06 18.40 -18.94
C SER A 306 6.28 17.12 -18.63
N GLY A 307 5.67 16.51 -19.65
CA GLY A 307 4.84 15.31 -19.52
C GLY A 307 3.49 15.56 -18.85
N GLN A 308 3.09 16.83 -18.68
CA GLN A 308 1.81 17.23 -18.12
C GLN A 308 0.81 17.59 -19.23
N PRO A 309 -0.49 17.29 -19.07
CA PRO A 309 -1.51 17.61 -20.09
C PRO A 309 -1.88 19.11 -20.14
N ILE A 310 -1.39 19.91 -19.20
CA ILE A 310 -1.66 21.35 -19.09
C ILE A 310 -0.73 22.12 -20.03
N ALA A 311 -1.23 23.21 -20.64
CA ALA A 311 -0.45 24.03 -21.57
C ALA A 311 0.72 24.69 -20.84
N GLN A 312 1.92 24.52 -21.35
CA GLN A 312 3.10 25.23 -20.87
C GLN A 312 3.81 25.94 -22.02
N SER A 313 4.52 27.01 -21.68
CA SER A 313 5.28 27.76 -22.68
C SER A 313 6.37 26.87 -23.27
N GLY A 314 6.44 26.83 -24.60
CA GLY A 314 7.35 25.97 -25.36
C GLY A 314 6.72 24.67 -25.86
N ASP A 315 5.54 24.29 -25.38
CA ASP A 315 4.83 23.11 -25.89
C ASP A 315 4.42 23.31 -27.36
N LEU A 316 4.37 22.22 -28.14
CA LEU A 316 3.97 22.29 -29.54
C LEU A 316 2.49 21.92 -29.68
N GLU A 317 1.73 22.69 -30.46
CA GLU A 317 0.28 22.53 -30.55
C GLU A 317 -0.23 22.50 -31.99
N GLY A 318 -1.33 21.79 -32.19
CA GLY A 318 -2.10 21.78 -33.43
C GLY A 318 -3.56 21.42 -33.14
N ASP A 319 -4.48 21.86 -33.99
CA ASP A 319 -5.89 21.54 -33.87
C ASP A 319 -6.55 21.26 -35.23
N ALA A 320 -7.70 20.58 -35.20
CA ALA A 320 -8.57 20.37 -36.34
C ALA A 320 -9.88 21.18 -36.23
N GLY A 321 -10.00 22.05 -35.23
CA GLY A 321 -11.22 22.79 -34.93
C GLY A 321 -12.37 21.89 -34.45
N ILE A 322 -13.60 22.29 -34.77
CA ILE A 322 -14.83 21.61 -34.35
C ILE A 322 -15.17 20.50 -35.35
N VAL A 323 -15.33 19.28 -34.85
CA VAL A 323 -15.63 18.08 -35.62
C VAL A 323 -16.88 17.39 -35.07
N ALA A 324 -17.69 16.81 -35.95
CA ALA A 324 -18.83 15.98 -35.57
C ALA A 324 -18.36 14.66 -34.95
N VAL A 325 -18.99 14.28 -33.83
CA VAL A 325 -18.61 13.10 -33.03
C VAL A 325 -18.87 11.77 -33.75
N ASP A 326 -19.80 11.76 -34.69
CA ASP A 326 -20.14 10.59 -35.53
C ASP A 326 -19.33 10.52 -36.84
N SER A 327 -18.34 11.41 -37.02
CA SER A 327 -17.48 11.44 -38.19
C SER A 327 -16.71 10.12 -38.35
N ARG A 328 -16.97 9.43 -39.47
CA ARG A 328 -16.24 8.22 -39.87
C ARG A 328 -14.96 8.51 -40.66
N THR A 329 -14.74 9.77 -41.02
CA THR A 329 -13.52 10.21 -41.69
C THR A 329 -12.42 10.54 -40.68
N PRO A 330 -11.17 10.06 -40.88
CA PRO A 330 -10.07 10.39 -39.99
C PRO A 330 -9.81 11.91 -39.95
N VAL A 331 -9.86 12.47 -38.76
CA VAL A 331 -9.56 13.88 -38.46
C VAL A 331 -8.06 14.09 -38.53
N LYS A 332 -7.58 14.97 -39.40
CA LYS A 332 -6.15 15.23 -39.56
C LYS A 332 -5.76 16.45 -38.74
N ILE A 333 -4.76 16.30 -37.88
CA ILE A 333 -4.16 17.39 -37.10
C ILE A 333 -2.69 17.51 -37.50
N SER A 334 -2.30 18.73 -37.88
CA SER A 334 -0.90 19.09 -38.06
C SER A 334 -0.47 19.94 -36.86
N ILE A 335 0.57 19.51 -36.15
CA ILE A 335 1.19 20.28 -35.07
C ILE A 335 2.14 21.28 -35.73
N ASP A 336 1.75 22.56 -35.73
CA ASP A 336 2.43 23.62 -36.49
C ASP A 336 2.66 24.91 -35.68
N LYS A 337 2.21 24.96 -34.42
CA LYS A 337 2.39 26.11 -33.52
C LYS A 337 3.21 25.75 -32.29
N VAL A 338 3.82 26.77 -31.70
CA VAL A 338 4.46 26.72 -30.38
C VAL A 338 3.61 27.57 -29.43
N HIS A 339 3.33 27.05 -28.24
CA HIS A 339 2.60 27.71 -27.17
C HIS A 339 3.47 28.71 -26.40
#